data_AF-E4X9D5-F1
#
_entry.id   AF-E4X9D5-F1
#
_cell.length_a   1.000
_cell.length_b   1.000
_cell.length_c   1.000
_cell.angle_alpha   90.00
_cell.angle_beta   90.00
_cell.angle_gamma   90.00
#
_symmetry.space_group_name_H-M   'P 1'
#
loop_
_entity.id
_entity.type
_entity.pdbx_description
1 polymer ?
#
loop_
_entity_poly.entity_id
_entity_poly.type
_entity_poly.pdbx_seq_one_letter_code
_entity_poly.pdbx_strand_id
1 'polypeptide(L)'
;MVSMYDRLGGHPMQWSKLESKRWGNSTLPVAHTGKYFAQEMKVDQSVYTVAPAKVDLKPGMILTFELFLLRGSQSPTDVAVAWGAFPICDANFDIISGKFKAPLLRGHMDSQVDRHERIEQLISADLDHWLANIYFEIVRLPRFLAGQKEYEVELQFTSGLLNSPGTGQNR
;
A
#
# COMPACT_ATOMS: atom_id res chain seq x y z
N MET A 1 -2.42 7.07 -2.19
CA MET A 1 -1.09 6.46 -2.21
C MET A 1 -1.22 4.95 -2.11
N VAL A 2 -0.28 4.20 -2.67
CA VAL A 2 -0.21 2.74 -2.61
C VAL A 2 1.19 2.34 -2.14
N SER A 3 1.28 1.42 -1.18
CA SER A 3 2.54 0.96 -0.62
C SER A 3 2.52 -0.55 -0.49
N MET A 4 3.65 -1.23 -0.72
CA MET A 4 3.75 -2.67 -0.51
C MET A 4 4.25 -2.96 0.91
N TYR A 5 3.64 -3.91 1.60
CA TYR A 5 4.02 -4.33 2.95
C TYR A 5 4.38 -5.81 2.97
N ASP A 6 5.28 -6.18 3.88
CA ASP A 6 5.68 -7.57 4.11
C ASP A 6 4.51 -8.43 4.64
N ARG A 7 3.62 -7.81 5.42
CA ARG A 7 2.33 -8.33 5.88
C ARG A 7 1.41 -7.23 6.37
N LEU A 8 0.13 -7.56 6.54
CA LEU A 8 -0.81 -6.71 7.26
C LEU A 8 -0.38 -6.54 8.73
N GLY A 9 -0.44 -5.31 9.25
CA GLY A 9 0.16 -4.93 10.54
C GLY A 9 1.70 -4.95 10.57
N GLY A 10 2.34 -5.19 9.42
CA GLY A 10 3.79 -5.26 9.26
C GLY A 10 4.41 -3.92 8.86
N HIS A 11 5.51 -4.00 8.10
CA HIS A 11 6.31 -2.85 7.69
C HIS A 11 6.23 -2.62 6.18
N PRO A 12 6.26 -1.34 5.75
CA PRO A 12 6.36 -1.01 4.34
C PRO A 12 7.70 -1.49 3.79
N MET A 13 7.66 -2.18 2.65
CA MET A 13 8.84 -2.66 1.96
C MET A 13 9.58 -1.50 1.30
N GLN A 14 10.90 -1.47 1.48
CA GLN A 14 11.79 -0.47 0.89
C GLN A 14 12.65 -1.12 -0.19
N TRP A 15 12.93 -0.40 -1.28
CA TRP A 15 13.68 -0.91 -2.41
C TRP A 15 15.02 -0.17 -2.51
N SER A 16 16.11 -0.83 -2.11
CA SER A 16 17.42 -0.21 -1.83
C SER A 16 18.09 0.49 -3.03
N LYS A 17 17.80 0.09 -4.27
CA LYS A 17 18.41 0.65 -5.49
C LYS A 17 17.45 1.44 -6.38
N LEU A 18 16.21 1.63 -5.94
CA LEU A 18 15.27 2.50 -6.63
C LEU A 18 15.50 3.90 -6.09
N GLU A 19 16.07 4.83 -6.88
CA GLU A 19 15.89 6.23 -6.55
C GLU A 19 14.38 6.44 -6.43
N SER A 20 13.92 6.72 -5.21
CA SER A 20 12.53 6.91 -4.78
C SER A 20 11.73 7.92 -5.63
N LYS A 21 12.41 8.56 -6.58
CA LYS A 21 11.94 9.55 -7.54
C LYS A 21 11.32 8.99 -8.83
N ARG A 22 11.56 7.72 -9.22
CA ARG A 22 11.15 7.25 -10.58
C ARG A 22 9.76 6.61 -10.67
N TRP A 23 9.22 6.09 -9.58
CA TRP A 23 7.93 5.40 -9.60
C TRP A 23 6.99 6.09 -8.61
N GLY A 24 6.03 6.85 -9.15
CA GLY A 24 4.99 7.50 -8.34
C GLY A 24 4.09 6.44 -7.74
N ASN A 25 4.23 6.21 -6.43
CA ASN A 25 3.33 5.37 -5.65
C ASN A 25 2.06 6.13 -5.21
N SER A 26 1.92 7.39 -5.63
CA SER A 26 0.73 8.21 -5.43
C SER A 26 0.18 8.66 -6.76
N THR A 27 -1.15 8.76 -6.81
CA THR A 27 -1.86 9.46 -7.88
C THR A 27 -1.70 10.96 -7.71
N LEU A 28 -1.96 11.70 -8.78
CA LEU A 28 -2.22 13.14 -8.71
C LEU A 28 -3.53 13.40 -7.94
N PRO A 29 -3.67 14.61 -7.36
CA PRO A 29 -4.90 15.06 -6.72
C PRO A 29 -6.14 14.90 -7.61
N VAL A 30 -7.25 14.45 -7.03
CA VAL A 30 -8.56 14.34 -7.70
C VAL A 30 -9.60 15.09 -6.89
N ALA A 31 -10.40 15.93 -7.57
CA ALA A 31 -11.44 16.71 -6.93
C ALA A 31 -12.71 15.86 -6.72
N HIS A 32 -13.06 15.57 -5.47
CA HIS A 32 -14.31 14.90 -5.10
C HIS A 32 -15.55 15.82 -5.22
N THR A 33 -15.36 17.14 -5.37
CA THR A 33 -16.42 18.18 -5.41
C THR A 33 -17.24 18.37 -4.13
N GLY A 34 -17.14 17.47 -3.15
CA GLY A 34 -17.75 17.61 -1.81
C GLY A 34 -19.28 17.50 -1.80
N LYS A 35 -19.90 17.04 -2.89
CA LYS A 35 -21.34 16.90 -3.02
C LYS A 35 -21.80 15.62 -2.30
N TYR A 36 -22.79 15.71 -1.42
CA TYR A 36 -23.30 14.56 -0.66
C TYR A 36 -23.90 13.45 -1.55
N PHE A 37 -24.33 13.79 -2.77
CA PHE A 37 -24.87 12.86 -3.75
C PHE A 37 -23.81 12.30 -4.70
N ALA A 38 -22.54 12.73 -4.59
CA ALA A 38 -21.44 12.12 -5.31
C ALA A 38 -21.08 10.80 -4.61
N GLN A 39 -21.69 9.72 -5.08
CA GLN A 39 -21.48 8.37 -4.54
C GLN A 39 -20.19 7.71 -5.07
N GLU A 40 -19.58 8.30 -6.10
CA GLU A 40 -18.41 7.74 -6.79
C GLU A 40 -17.37 8.83 -7.06
N MET A 41 -16.10 8.44 -6.97
CA MET A 41 -14.96 9.25 -7.38
C MET A 41 -14.11 8.46 -8.37
N LYS A 42 -13.94 9.00 -9.59
CA LYS A 42 -13.09 8.40 -10.62
C LYS A 42 -11.68 8.97 -10.52
N VAL A 43 -10.72 8.11 -10.25
CA VAL A 43 -9.31 8.48 -10.16
C VAL A 43 -8.61 8.32 -11.51
N ASP A 44 -8.94 7.24 -12.24
CA ASP A 44 -8.49 6.91 -13.61
C ASP A 44 -6.99 7.16 -13.86
N GLN A 45 -6.16 6.76 -12.89
CA GLN A 45 -4.71 6.91 -12.92
C GLN A 45 -4.02 5.60 -12.56
N SER A 46 -2.86 5.38 -13.17
CA SER A 46 -1.98 4.26 -12.86
C SER A 46 -0.89 4.71 -11.89
N VAL A 47 -0.73 3.96 -10.80
CA VAL A 47 0.47 4.00 -9.98
C VAL A 47 1.31 2.78 -10.28
N TYR A 48 2.60 2.89 -10.03
CA TYR A 48 3.51 1.79 -10.30
C TYR A 48 4.28 1.42 -9.05
N THR A 49 4.45 0.12 -8.82
CA THR A 49 5.22 -0.42 -7.70
C THR A 49 6.05 -1.61 -8.16
N VAL A 50 7.12 -1.89 -7.43
CA VAL A 50 7.95 -3.08 -7.64
C VAL A 50 7.32 -4.23 -6.87
N ALA A 51 7.36 -5.43 -7.43
CA ALA A 51 6.93 -6.66 -6.77
C ALA A 51 8.14 -7.54 -6.44
N PRO A 52 8.09 -8.33 -5.35
CA PRO A 52 9.15 -9.26 -5.01
C PRO A 52 9.36 -10.30 -6.11
N ALA A 53 10.55 -10.89 -6.17
CA ALA A 53 10.77 -12.05 -7.01
C ALA A 53 9.89 -13.22 -6.54
N LYS A 54 9.55 -14.16 -7.43
CA LYS A 54 8.69 -15.31 -7.10
C LYS A 54 9.23 -16.13 -5.92
N VAL A 55 10.56 -16.25 -5.81
CA VAL A 55 11.22 -16.97 -4.70
C VAL A 55 11.09 -16.27 -3.35
N ASP A 56 10.85 -14.96 -3.36
CA ASP A 56 10.72 -14.13 -2.16
C ASP A 56 9.27 -13.78 -1.82
N LEU A 57 8.33 -14.16 -2.69
CA LEU A 57 6.91 -13.89 -2.51
C LEU A 57 6.38 -14.66 -1.31
N LYS A 58 5.79 -13.93 -0.36
CA LYS A 58 5.12 -14.52 0.81
C LYS A 58 3.62 -14.30 0.70
N PRO A 59 2.77 -15.31 1.04
CA PRO A 59 1.32 -15.17 1.01
C PRO A 59 0.76 -14.00 1.83
N GLY A 60 1.48 -13.62 2.90
CA GLY A 60 1.07 -12.52 3.77
C GLY A 60 1.30 -11.13 3.18
N MET A 61 2.08 -10.98 2.11
CA MET A 61 2.40 -9.66 1.54
C MET A 61 1.15 -8.99 0.99
N ILE A 62 1.05 -7.67 1.21
CA ILE A 62 -0.13 -6.88 0.82
C ILE A 62 0.27 -5.60 0.08
N LEU A 63 -0.68 -5.09 -0.71
CA LEU A 63 -0.76 -3.67 -1.03
C LEU A 63 -1.61 -2.98 0.04
N THR A 64 -1.11 -1.87 0.54
CA THR A 64 -1.85 -0.92 1.35
C THR A 64 -2.24 0.27 0.49
N PHE A 65 -3.50 0.68 0.57
CA PHE A 65 -4.05 1.86 -0.05
C PHE A 65 -4.31 2.90 1.02
N GLU A 66 -3.92 4.15 0.78
CA GLU A 66 -4.21 5.28 1.67
C GLU A 66 -4.83 6.41 0.87
N LEU A 67 -6.00 6.85 1.31
CA LEU A 67 -6.74 7.99 0.76
C LEU A 67 -6.45 9.22 1.61
N PHE A 68 -6.02 10.29 0.95
CA PHE A 68 -5.69 11.55 1.62
C PHE A 68 -6.67 12.65 1.24
N LEU A 69 -7.15 13.37 2.24
CA LEU A 69 -7.68 14.72 2.06
C LEU A 69 -6.50 15.66 2.01
N LEU A 70 -6.29 16.29 0.87
CA LEU A 70 -5.18 17.23 0.67
C LEU A 70 -5.48 18.57 1.33
N ARG A 71 -4.42 19.28 1.70
CA ARG A 71 -4.47 20.62 2.29
C ARG A 71 -5.35 21.55 1.44
N GLY A 72 -6.17 22.34 2.12
CA GLY A 72 -7.15 23.23 1.49
C GLY A 72 -8.07 23.86 2.51
N SER A 73 -9.29 24.21 2.10
CA SER A 73 -10.27 24.87 2.98
C SER A 73 -10.68 24.03 4.19
N GLN A 74 -10.67 22.70 4.06
CA GLN A 74 -11.14 21.78 5.09
C GLN A 74 -10.04 21.34 6.06
N SER A 75 -8.77 21.44 5.66
CA SER A 75 -7.63 20.99 6.46
C SER A 75 -6.36 21.78 6.10
N PRO A 76 -5.60 22.27 7.09
CA PRO A 76 -4.34 22.99 6.82
C PRO A 76 -3.22 22.08 6.32
N THR A 77 -3.34 20.77 6.53
CA THR A 77 -2.35 19.76 6.15
C THR A 77 -3.02 18.62 5.38
N ASP A 78 -2.22 17.80 4.71
CA ASP A 78 -2.71 16.57 4.11
C ASP A 78 -3.02 15.56 5.24
N VAL A 79 -4.18 14.93 5.20
CA VAL A 79 -4.67 14.02 6.25
C VAL A 79 -5.09 12.70 5.62
N ALA A 80 -4.57 11.58 6.13
CA ALA A 80 -5.08 10.26 5.78
C ALA A 80 -6.50 10.09 6.34
N VAL A 81 -7.48 9.99 5.45
CA VAL A 81 -8.91 9.87 5.81
C VAL A 81 -9.42 8.44 5.69
N ALA A 82 -8.72 7.59 4.95
CA ALA A 82 -9.05 6.19 4.83
C ALA A 82 -7.84 5.35 4.44
N TRP A 83 -7.92 4.05 4.75
CA TRP A 83 -6.92 3.09 4.33
C TRP A 83 -7.53 1.72 4.05
N GLY A 84 -6.87 0.89 3.26
CA GLY A 84 -7.29 -0.49 3.02
C GLY A 84 -6.10 -1.36 2.66
N ALA A 85 -6.32 -2.67 2.65
CA ALA A 85 -5.28 -3.65 2.36
C ALA A 85 -5.78 -4.72 1.40
N PHE A 86 -4.90 -5.23 0.53
CA PHE A 86 -5.21 -6.31 -0.40
C PHE A 86 -4.00 -7.25 -0.58
N PRO A 87 -4.17 -8.57 -0.49
CA PRO A 87 -3.07 -9.53 -0.67
C PRO A 87 -2.52 -9.47 -2.09
N ILE A 88 -1.19 -9.64 -2.26
CA ILE A 88 -0.57 -9.67 -3.60
C ILE A 88 -0.32 -11.08 -4.14
N CYS A 89 -0.62 -12.10 -3.34
CA CYS A 89 -0.29 -13.49 -3.62
C CYS A 89 -1.57 -14.32 -3.69
N ASP A 90 -1.72 -15.15 -4.73
CA ASP A 90 -2.84 -16.07 -4.87
C ASP A 90 -2.57 -17.45 -4.22
N ALA A 91 -3.55 -18.35 -4.30
CA ALA A 91 -3.44 -19.71 -3.78
C ALA A 91 -2.38 -20.58 -4.48
N ASN A 92 -1.89 -20.17 -5.65
CA ASN A 92 -0.81 -20.85 -6.39
C ASN A 92 0.57 -20.28 -6.04
N PHE A 93 0.66 -19.37 -5.05
CA PHE A 93 1.89 -18.67 -4.71
C PHE A 93 2.44 -17.85 -5.89
N ASP A 94 1.54 -17.22 -6.64
CA ASP A 94 1.86 -16.31 -7.74
C ASP A 94 1.32 -14.90 -7.47
N ILE A 95 1.99 -13.88 -8.03
CA ILE A 95 1.57 -12.47 -7.86
C ILE A 95 0.21 -12.27 -8.52
N ILE A 96 -0.82 -11.74 -7.89
CA ILE A 96 -2.12 -11.58 -8.54
C ILE A 96 -2.08 -10.66 -9.79
N SER A 97 -3.02 -10.87 -10.72
CA SER A 97 -3.28 -9.96 -11.84
C SER A 97 -4.78 -9.96 -12.16
N GLY A 98 -5.33 -8.80 -12.52
CA GLY A 98 -6.74 -8.65 -12.84
C GLY A 98 -7.40 -7.50 -12.09
N LYS A 99 -8.73 -7.49 -12.08
CA LYS A 99 -9.56 -6.45 -11.47
C LYS A 99 -10.02 -6.89 -10.10
N PHE A 100 -9.83 -6.03 -9.11
CA PHE A 100 -10.08 -6.32 -7.71
C PHE A 100 -10.83 -5.18 -7.03
N LYS A 101 -11.33 -5.47 -5.84
CA LYS A 101 -11.89 -4.49 -4.92
C LYS A 101 -11.34 -4.70 -3.52
N ALA A 102 -11.17 -3.62 -2.77
CA ALA A 102 -10.83 -3.67 -1.35
C ALA A 102 -11.69 -2.66 -0.57
N PRO A 103 -12.08 -2.98 0.68
CA PRO A 103 -12.72 -2.00 1.54
C PRO A 103 -11.69 -0.97 2.03
N LEU A 104 -12.13 0.28 2.16
CA LEU A 104 -11.39 1.33 2.84
C LEU A 104 -12.03 1.58 4.22
N LEU A 105 -11.23 1.41 5.27
CA LEU A 105 -11.57 1.78 6.64
C LEU A 105 -11.29 3.28 6.86
N ARG A 106 -12.12 3.95 7.67
CA ARG A 106 -11.93 5.36 8.04
C ARG A 106 -10.68 5.54 8.90
N GLY A 107 -9.98 6.65 8.69
CA GLY A 107 -8.81 7.07 9.48
C GLY A 107 -7.47 6.68 8.87
N HIS A 108 -6.43 6.73 9.71
CA HIS A 108 -5.06 6.35 9.35
C HIS A 108 -4.87 4.83 9.40
N MET A 109 -3.86 4.32 8.69
CA MET A 109 -3.50 2.91 8.75
C MET A 109 -3.20 2.48 10.19
N ASP A 110 -3.94 1.48 10.67
CA ASP A 110 -3.77 0.92 12.01
C ASP A 110 -2.95 -0.37 11.96
N SER A 111 -1.74 -0.32 12.53
CA SER A 111 -0.84 -1.47 12.65
C SER A 111 -1.39 -2.61 13.52
N GLN A 112 -2.39 -2.35 14.37
CA GLN A 112 -3.03 -3.37 15.19
C GLN A 112 -4.00 -4.25 14.40
N VAL A 113 -4.41 -3.82 13.20
CA VAL A 113 -5.16 -4.65 12.27
C VAL A 113 -4.16 -5.47 11.47
N ASP A 114 -3.93 -6.71 11.91
CA ASP A 114 -2.91 -7.63 11.39
C ASP A 114 -3.47 -8.76 10.51
N ARG A 115 -4.81 -8.87 10.40
CA ARG A 115 -5.51 -9.90 9.64
C ARG A 115 -6.67 -9.32 8.84
N HIS A 116 -6.94 -9.86 7.66
CA HIS A 116 -8.09 -9.48 6.84
C HIS A 116 -9.42 -9.75 7.54
N GLU A 117 -9.49 -10.84 8.32
CA GLU A 117 -10.65 -11.14 9.17
C GLU A 117 -10.96 -9.98 10.14
N ARG A 118 -9.92 -9.29 10.67
CA ARG A 118 -10.12 -8.16 11.57
C ARG A 118 -10.77 -6.97 10.87
N ILE A 119 -10.43 -6.74 9.60
CA ILE A 119 -11.08 -5.71 8.77
C ILE A 119 -12.58 -6.03 8.63
N GLU A 120 -12.93 -7.29 8.32
CA GLU A 120 -14.32 -7.73 8.20
C GLU A 120 -15.08 -7.61 9.52
N GLN A 121 -14.44 -7.97 10.64
CA GLN A 121 -15.00 -7.82 11.98
C GLN A 121 -15.30 -6.36 12.33
N LEU A 122 -14.39 -5.43 12.02
CA LEU A 122 -14.60 -3.99 12.28
C LEU A 122 -15.80 -3.46 11.49
N ILE A 123 -15.88 -3.79 10.21
CA ILE A 123 -16.98 -3.36 9.33
C ILE A 123 -18.32 -3.97 9.78
N SER A 124 -18.33 -5.25 10.16
CA SER A 124 -19.54 -5.95 10.58
C SER A 124 -20.02 -5.54 11.98
N ALA A 125 -19.11 -5.18 12.87
CA ALA A 125 -19.45 -4.68 14.20
C ALA A 125 -20.07 -3.27 14.13
N ASP A 126 -19.52 -2.40 13.27
CA ASP A 126 -20.03 -1.06 13.04
C ASP A 126 -19.66 -0.57 11.63
N LEU A 127 -20.70 -0.29 10.83
CA LEU A 127 -20.57 0.19 9.46
C LEU A 127 -19.87 1.55 9.38
N ASP A 128 -19.81 2.33 10.46
CA ASP A 128 -19.08 3.58 10.48
C ASP A 128 -17.55 3.40 10.38
N HIS A 129 -17.02 2.20 10.57
CA HIS A 129 -15.63 1.93 10.22
C HIS A 129 -15.40 1.92 8.70
N TRP A 130 -16.42 1.62 7.89
CA TRP A 130 -16.31 1.57 6.45
C TRP A 130 -16.53 2.95 5.82
N LEU A 131 -15.60 3.38 4.98
CA LEU A 131 -15.74 4.60 4.19
C LEU A 131 -16.35 4.33 2.82
N ALA A 132 -15.71 3.44 2.07
CA ALA A 132 -16.06 3.10 0.69
C ALA A 132 -15.30 1.85 0.23
N ASN A 133 -15.60 1.38 -0.97
CA ASN A 133 -14.74 0.40 -1.66
C ASN A 133 -13.85 1.11 -2.68
N ILE A 134 -12.60 0.68 -2.78
CA ILE A 134 -11.72 1.01 -3.89
C ILE A 134 -11.74 -0.11 -4.91
N TYR A 135 -11.85 0.26 -6.19
CA TYR A 135 -11.79 -0.65 -7.32
C TYR A 135 -10.53 -0.35 -8.11
N PHE A 136 -9.76 -1.39 -8.45
CA PHE A 136 -8.46 -1.23 -9.09
C PHE A 136 -8.11 -2.44 -9.95
N GLU A 137 -7.13 -2.25 -10.84
CA GLU A 137 -6.59 -3.30 -11.69
C GLU A 137 -5.10 -3.47 -11.42
N ILE A 138 -4.68 -4.72 -11.20
CA ILE A 138 -3.27 -5.10 -11.10
C ILE A 138 -2.85 -5.70 -12.43
N VAL A 139 -1.96 -4.99 -13.12
CA VAL A 139 -1.36 -5.41 -14.38
C VAL A 139 0.11 -5.75 -14.11
N ARG A 140 0.48 -7.02 -14.35
CA ARG A 140 1.89 -7.41 -14.31
C ARG A 140 2.58 -6.84 -15.55
N LEU A 141 3.56 -5.97 -15.34
CA LEU A 141 4.41 -5.48 -16.41
C LEU A 141 5.51 -6.50 -16.74
N PRO A 142 5.92 -6.61 -18.01
CA PRO A 142 7.08 -7.41 -18.38
C PRO A 142 8.32 -6.95 -17.60
N ARG A 143 9.18 -7.91 -17.21
CA ARG A 143 10.47 -7.59 -16.56
C ARG A 143 11.34 -6.66 -17.40
N PHE A 144 11.18 -6.68 -18.72
CA PHE A 144 11.90 -5.86 -19.67
C PHE A 144 10.97 -4.86 -20.36
N LEU A 145 11.03 -3.61 -19.91
CA LEU A 145 10.74 -2.46 -20.77
C LEU A 145 12.07 -1.97 -21.31
N ALA A 146 12.21 -1.84 -22.63
CA ALA A 146 13.44 -1.35 -23.25
C ALA A 146 13.86 -0.02 -22.59
N GLY A 147 14.98 -0.03 -21.87
CA GLY A 147 15.54 1.13 -21.17
C GLY A 147 15.45 1.14 -19.64
N GLN A 148 14.85 0.13 -18.98
CA GLN A 148 14.87 0.02 -17.51
C GLN A 148 15.84 -1.06 -17.00
N LYS A 149 16.67 -0.71 -16.01
CA LYS A 149 17.63 -1.62 -15.36
C LYS A 149 16.94 -2.47 -14.28
N GLU A 150 17.40 -3.70 -14.09
CA GLU A 150 17.02 -4.57 -12.97
C GLU A 150 17.41 -3.95 -11.62
N TYR A 151 16.57 -4.13 -10.60
CA TYR A 151 16.84 -3.67 -9.25
C TYR A 151 16.88 -4.88 -8.31
N GLU A 152 17.97 -5.00 -7.55
CA GLU A 152 18.05 -5.96 -6.45
C GLU A 152 17.18 -5.49 -5.28
N VAL A 153 16.52 -6.45 -4.64
CA VAL A 153 15.60 -6.24 -3.52
C VAL A 153 16.33 -6.58 -2.23
N GLU A 154 16.53 -5.61 -1.35
CA GLU A 154 16.85 -5.92 0.05
C GLU A 154 15.56 -6.00 0.85
N LEU A 155 15.12 -7.22 1.12
CA LEU A 155 14.03 -7.48 2.05
C LEU A 155 14.58 -7.28 3.46
N GLN A 156 14.17 -6.20 4.15
CA GLN A 156 14.55 -5.99 5.55
C GLN A 156 13.90 -7.04 6.44
N PHE A 157 14.54 -8.21 6.59
CA PHE A 157 14.09 -9.27 7.48
C PHE A 157 14.66 -9.16 8.91
N THR A 158 15.57 -8.22 9.17
CA THR A 158 16.44 -8.26 10.36
C THR A 158 16.50 -6.99 11.21
N SER A 159 15.76 -5.93 10.88
CA SER A 159 15.80 -4.68 11.66
C SER A 159 15.33 -4.84 13.12
N GLY A 160 14.61 -5.92 13.45
CA GLY A 160 14.23 -6.26 14.83
C GLY A 160 15.20 -7.20 15.57
N LEU A 161 16.15 -7.85 14.88
CA LEU A 161 17.09 -8.82 15.49
C LEU A 161 18.45 -8.20 15.84
N LEU A 162 18.79 -7.04 15.27
CA LEU A 162 20.11 -6.40 15.39
C LEU A 162 20.08 -5.08 16.18
N ASN A 163 19.20 -4.96 17.18
CA ASN A 163 19.43 -3.97 18.25
C ASN A 163 20.53 -4.48 19.20
N SER A 164 21.76 -4.58 18.69
CA SER A 164 22.96 -4.55 19.53
C SER A 164 23.52 -3.13 19.48
N PRO A 165 23.63 -2.40 20.60
CA PRO A 165 24.31 -1.11 20.61
C PRO A 165 25.80 -1.38 20.36
N GLY A 166 26.23 -1.13 19.12
CA GLY A 166 27.63 -1.18 18.73
C GLY A 166 28.38 -0.01 19.37
N THR A 167 28.95 -0.25 20.54
CA THR A 167 30.11 0.48 21.05
C THR A 167 31.17 0.60 19.97
N GLY A 168 31.60 1.83 19.69
CA GLY A 168 32.68 2.14 18.76
C GLY A 168 33.33 3.48 19.09
N GLN A 169 34.09 3.49 20.19
CA GLN A 169 35.10 4.51 20.51
C GLN A 169 36.24 4.48 19.47
N ASN A 170 36.85 5.67 19.29
CA ASN A 170 38.22 5.95 18.82
C ASN A 170 38.54 5.81 17.31
N ARG A 171 38.66 6.95 16.63
CA ARG A 171 39.93 7.72 16.53
C ARG A 171 39.67 9.17 16.14
#